data_AF-A0A507F5N3-F1
#
_entry.id   AF-A0A507F5N3-F1
#
_cell.length_a   1.000
_cell.length_b   1.000
_cell.length_c   1.000
_cell.angle_alpha   90.00
_cell.angle_beta   90.00
_cell.angle_gamma   90.00
#
_symmetry.space_group_name_H-M   'P 1'
#
loop_
_entity.id
_entity.type
_entity.pdbx_description
1 polymer ?
#
loop_
_entity_poly.entity_id
_entity_poly.type
_entity_poly.pdbx_seq_one_letter_code
_entity_poly.pdbx_strand_id
1 'polypeptide(L)'
;MNGSSPVRAASRLGATISFPDHPEFRPNLTPAELFTLGSFGGGYFHPIHSRVTGLDYANEWKEFPSTWWAEMQGGPERWVAQPKYNVKMNRYRVDCGAKLSKSDTFGLDYWESKDWIVAQDPYGWVQWYCRFYMGRRSEDDERQISRWAGVAGVNGRFRSQLVGKIMAARASFDDETVSPVVRQVLQHWAYQLTEEDFVEGRAARIGKLTPAVEPAATAKTVKKRASSDSSNSPDLVPKRKPKKAKE
;
A
#
# COMPACT_ATOMS: atom_id res chain seq x y z
N MET A 1 1.67 3.53 25.13
CA MET A 1 1.47 4.96 25.49
C MET A 1 0.16 5.43 24.88
N ASN A 2 -0.51 6.45 25.44
CA ASN A 2 -1.67 7.06 24.80
C ASN A 2 -1.20 8.15 23.85
N GLY A 3 -1.54 8.03 22.57
CA GLY A 3 -1.23 8.98 21.52
C GLY A 3 -2.31 10.03 21.33
N SER A 4 -2.05 10.94 20.40
CA SER A 4 -2.97 12.03 20.10
C SER A 4 -4.26 11.53 19.45
N SER A 5 -5.38 12.19 19.76
CA SER A 5 -6.65 11.92 19.08
C SER A 5 -6.56 12.28 17.59
N PRO A 6 -7.21 11.50 16.71
CA PRO A 6 -7.24 11.80 15.28
C PRO A 6 -7.94 13.12 15.00
N VAL A 7 -7.39 13.91 14.08
CA VAL A 7 -7.99 15.14 13.56
C VAL A 7 -8.41 14.91 12.12
N ARG A 8 -9.70 15.08 11.83
CA ARG A 8 -10.26 14.93 10.48
C ARG A 8 -10.37 16.29 9.80
N ALA A 9 -9.91 16.39 8.55
CA ALA A 9 -9.91 17.64 7.80
C ALA A 9 -11.32 18.17 7.48
N ALA A 10 -12.30 17.27 7.32
CA ALA A 10 -13.70 17.63 7.07
C ALA A 10 -14.63 16.46 7.44
N SER A 11 -15.90 16.76 7.76
CA SER A 11 -16.94 15.76 8.03
C SER A 11 -17.51 15.15 6.74
N ARG A 12 -16.63 14.63 5.87
CA ARG A 12 -16.99 13.93 4.62
C ARG A 12 -16.13 12.69 4.42
N LEU A 13 -16.69 11.68 3.76
CA LEU A 13 -15.95 10.48 3.36
C LEU A 13 -14.73 10.85 2.50
N GLY A 14 -13.61 10.18 2.73
CA GLY A 14 -12.36 10.45 2.01
C GLY A 14 -11.61 11.70 2.49
N ALA A 15 -12.13 12.45 3.47
CA ALA A 15 -11.35 13.51 4.12
C ALA A 15 -10.20 12.90 4.94
N THR A 16 -8.99 13.44 4.75
CA THR A 16 -7.79 13.01 5.44
C THR A 16 -7.96 13.06 6.95
N ILE A 17 -7.52 11.97 7.58
CA ILE A 17 -7.37 11.83 9.02
C ILE A 17 -5.88 12.00 9.31
N SER A 18 -5.56 12.84 10.29
CA SER A 18 -4.19 13.12 10.69
C SER A 18 -4.01 12.82 12.18
N PHE A 19 -2.81 12.39 12.53
CA PHE A 19 -2.40 12.10 13.90
C PHE A 19 -1.24 13.03 14.22
N PRO A 20 -1.38 13.98 15.16
CA PRO A 20 -0.33 14.97 15.45
C PRO A 20 1.05 14.37 15.77
N ASP A 21 1.06 13.20 16.41
CA ASP A 21 2.24 12.43 16.76
C ASP A 21 2.81 11.58 15.61
N HIS A 22 2.03 11.40 14.52
CA HIS A 22 2.41 10.66 13.31
C HIS A 22 1.86 11.36 12.05
N PRO A 23 2.35 12.58 11.73
CA PRO A 23 1.79 13.41 10.66
C PRO A 23 1.95 12.82 9.24
N GLU A 24 2.83 11.83 9.08
CA GLU A 24 3.06 11.04 7.87
C GLU A 24 1.96 9.99 7.61
N PHE A 25 1.27 9.54 8.66
CA PHE A 25 0.19 8.58 8.55
C PHE A 25 -1.14 9.30 8.28
N ARG A 26 -1.62 9.20 7.04
CA ARG A 26 -2.75 9.97 6.54
C ARG A 26 -3.84 9.12 5.89
N PRO A 27 -4.41 8.12 6.59
CA PRO A 27 -5.59 7.42 6.10
C PRO A 27 -6.76 8.40 5.93
N ASN A 28 -7.79 8.00 5.20
CA ASN A 28 -8.98 8.84 5.02
C ASN A 28 -10.31 8.09 5.18
N LEU A 29 -10.23 6.89 5.74
CA LEU A 29 -11.36 6.10 6.23
C LEU A 29 -11.17 5.83 7.72
N THR A 30 -12.13 6.21 8.55
CA THR A 30 -12.17 5.77 9.95
C THR A 30 -12.38 4.25 10.04
N PRO A 31 -12.08 3.60 11.18
CA PRO A 31 -12.43 2.19 11.37
C PRO A 31 -13.92 1.88 11.09
N ALA A 32 -14.83 2.73 11.57
CA ALA A 32 -16.26 2.57 11.31
C ALA A 32 -16.60 2.64 9.81
N GLU A 33 -16.03 3.61 9.09
CA GLU A 33 -16.22 3.73 7.63
C GLU A 33 -15.60 2.54 6.88
N LEU A 34 -14.41 2.10 7.27
CA LEU A 34 -13.70 0.97 6.67
C LEU A 34 -14.58 -0.28 6.61
N PHE A 35 -15.23 -0.62 7.73
CA PHE A 35 -16.11 -1.79 7.81
C PHE A 35 -17.48 -1.53 7.18
N THR A 36 -18.08 -0.35 7.38
CA THR A 36 -19.39 0.00 6.80
C THR A 36 -19.36 0.02 5.27
N LEU A 37 -18.23 0.40 4.68
CA LEU A 37 -17.99 0.31 3.24
C LEU A 37 -17.79 -1.14 2.75
N GLY A 38 -17.94 -2.15 3.60
CA GLY A 38 -17.75 -3.53 3.18
C GLY A 38 -16.30 -3.82 2.85
N SER A 39 -15.43 -3.77 3.85
CA SER A 39 -14.10 -4.34 3.73
C SER A 39 -14.10 -5.78 4.24
N PHE A 40 -13.22 -6.61 3.70
CA PHE A 40 -12.92 -7.95 4.23
C PHE A 40 -14.09 -8.95 4.22
N GLY A 41 -15.03 -8.81 3.29
CA GLY A 41 -16.07 -9.81 3.06
C GLY A 41 -16.96 -10.10 4.27
N GLY A 42 -17.11 -9.15 5.19
CA GLY A 42 -18.00 -9.25 6.35
C GLY A 42 -17.43 -9.96 7.57
N GLY A 43 -16.16 -10.36 7.57
CA GLY A 43 -15.63 -11.30 8.56
C GLY A 43 -14.22 -11.01 9.04
N TYR A 44 -13.76 -9.76 9.06
CA TYR A 44 -12.38 -9.48 9.49
C TYR A 44 -12.07 -10.03 10.89
N PHE A 45 -12.99 -9.89 11.84
CA PHE A 45 -12.92 -10.41 13.20
C PHE A 45 -13.66 -11.76 13.36
N HIS A 46 -13.61 -12.62 12.33
CA HIS A 46 -14.11 -14.00 12.43
C HIS A 46 -13.27 -14.79 13.45
N PRO A 47 -13.80 -15.87 14.06
CA PRO A 47 -13.00 -16.70 14.96
C PRO A 47 -11.74 -17.25 14.27
N ILE A 48 -10.57 -17.08 14.91
CA ILE A 48 -9.27 -17.53 14.41
C ILE A 48 -8.52 -18.34 15.48
N HIS A 49 -7.65 -19.24 15.02
CA HIS A 49 -6.53 -19.72 15.80
C HIS A 49 -5.27 -19.01 15.30
N SER A 50 -4.60 -18.22 16.14
CA SER A 50 -3.36 -17.56 15.73
C SER A 50 -2.16 -18.47 16.02
N ARG A 51 -1.37 -18.78 14.99
CA ARG A 51 -0.10 -19.50 15.18
C ARG A 51 0.98 -18.65 15.81
N VAL A 52 0.85 -17.32 15.72
CA VAL A 52 1.81 -16.38 16.33
C VAL A 52 1.69 -16.39 17.85
N THR A 53 0.48 -16.47 18.39
CA THR A 53 0.26 -16.48 19.85
C THR A 53 -0.06 -17.86 20.41
N GLY A 54 -0.46 -18.81 19.57
CA GLY A 54 -0.92 -20.14 19.96
C GLY A 54 -2.32 -20.15 20.60
N LEU A 55 -3.09 -19.06 20.45
CA LEU A 55 -4.39 -18.88 21.09
C LEU A 55 -5.54 -18.79 20.08
N ASP A 56 -6.72 -19.19 20.54
CA ASP A 56 -7.98 -18.96 19.84
C ASP A 56 -8.56 -17.60 20.21
N TYR A 57 -8.97 -16.82 19.21
CA TYR A 57 -9.62 -15.52 19.38
C TYR A 57 -11.00 -15.52 18.74
N ALA A 58 -11.96 -14.90 19.41
CA ALA A 58 -13.31 -14.70 18.89
C ALA A 58 -13.93 -13.45 19.50
N ASN A 59 -14.78 -12.76 18.74
CA ASN A 59 -15.47 -11.53 19.17
C ASN A 59 -14.55 -10.36 19.53
N GLU A 60 -13.33 -10.30 19.01
CA GLU A 60 -12.40 -9.18 19.24
C GLU A 60 -12.98 -7.82 18.81
N TRP A 61 -13.95 -7.82 17.88
CA TRP A 61 -14.66 -6.61 17.49
C TRP A 61 -15.38 -5.90 18.67
N LYS A 62 -15.67 -6.62 19.78
CA LYS A 62 -16.27 -6.07 20.99
C LYS A 62 -15.32 -5.17 21.80
N GLU A 63 -14.03 -5.21 21.51
CA GLU A 63 -13.04 -4.29 22.08
C GLU A 63 -13.32 -2.83 21.67
N PHE A 64 -13.91 -2.63 20.49
CA PHE A 64 -14.07 -1.31 19.89
C PHE A 64 -15.41 -0.65 20.26
N PRO A 65 -15.50 0.69 20.19
CA PRO A 65 -16.72 1.42 20.54
C PRO A 65 -17.95 0.89 19.81
N SER A 66 -19.03 0.60 20.55
CA SER A 66 -20.28 0.13 19.97
C SER A 66 -20.88 1.10 18.95
N THR A 67 -20.56 2.39 19.08
CA THR A 67 -20.96 3.44 18.13
C THR A 67 -20.40 3.23 16.73
N TRP A 68 -19.28 2.51 16.55
CA TRP A 68 -18.76 2.17 15.22
C TRP A 68 -19.68 1.22 14.45
N TRP A 69 -20.52 0.48 15.17
CA TRP A 69 -21.40 -0.55 14.64
C TRP A 69 -22.86 -0.08 14.54
N ALA A 70 -23.18 1.11 15.06
CA ALA A 70 -24.56 1.58 15.22
C ALA A 70 -25.32 1.67 13.89
N GLU A 71 -24.65 2.09 12.81
CA GLU A 71 -25.25 2.26 11.48
C GLU A 71 -25.15 0.99 10.60
N MET A 72 -24.58 -0.10 11.13
CA MET A 72 -24.42 -1.34 10.39
C MET A 72 -25.71 -2.16 10.41
N GLN A 73 -26.44 -2.14 9.29
CA GLN A 73 -27.66 -2.93 9.15
C GLN A 73 -27.42 -4.42 9.41
N GLY A 74 -28.12 -5.00 10.38
CA GLY A 74 -27.94 -6.40 10.77
C GLY A 74 -26.79 -6.65 11.75
N GLY A 75 -26.21 -5.59 12.33
CA GLY A 75 -25.25 -5.66 13.43
C GLY A 75 -23.82 -6.05 13.02
N PRO A 76 -22.85 -5.89 13.93
CA PRO A 76 -21.44 -6.22 13.69
C PRO A 76 -21.22 -7.68 13.29
N GLU A 77 -22.08 -8.61 13.72
CA GLU A 77 -21.98 -10.03 13.33
C GLU A 77 -22.06 -10.23 11.81
N ARG A 78 -22.84 -9.38 11.12
CA ARG A 78 -22.95 -9.39 9.66
C ARG A 78 -21.72 -8.78 8.97
N TRP A 79 -21.15 -7.73 9.53
CA TRP A 79 -20.18 -6.88 8.83
C TRP A 79 -18.73 -7.12 9.21
N VAL A 80 -18.49 -7.71 10.39
CA VAL A 80 -17.13 -7.94 10.88
C VAL A 80 -16.89 -9.35 11.43
N ALA A 81 -17.93 -10.15 11.73
CA ALA A 81 -17.76 -11.46 12.36
C ALA A 81 -18.30 -12.66 11.54
N GLN A 82 -18.54 -12.49 10.23
CA GLN A 82 -18.95 -13.61 9.38
C GLN A 82 -17.88 -14.71 9.35
N PRO A 83 -18.25 -15.99 9.56
CA PRO A 83 -17.28 -17.09 9.56
C PRO A 83 -16.76 -17.44 8.16
N LYS A 84 -17.38 -16.90 7.10
CA LYS A 84 -17.01 -17.15 5.71
C LYS A 84 -16.90 -15.84 4.96
N TYR A 85 -15.82 -15.71 4.20
CA TYR A 85 -15.59 -14.53 3.38
C TYR A 85 -16.69 -14.39 2.31
N ASN A 86 -17.39 -13.26 2.32
CA ASN A 86 -18.44 -12.97 1.34
C ASN A 86 -18.03 -11.79 0.44
N VAL A 87 -17.51 -12.09 -0.75
CA VAL A 87 -17.11 -11.08 -1.75
C VAL A 87 -18.23 -10.10 -2.11
N LYS A 88 -19.51 -10.50 -2.01
CA LYS A 88 -20.64 -9.63 -2.31
C LYS A 88 -20.82 -8.50 -1.30
N MET A 89 -20.23 -8.64 -0.10
CA MET A 89 -20.21 -7.58 0.90
C MET A 89 -19.18 -6.52 0.58
N ASN A 90 -18.19 -6.83 -0.25
CA ASN A 90 -17.18 -5.85 -0.62
C ASN A 90 -17.80 -4.74 -1.48
N ARG A 91 -17.47 -3.46 -1.22
CA ARG A 91 -17.91 -2.31 -2.03
C ARG A 91 -17.69 -2.56 -3.52
N TYR A 92 -16.49 -3.02 -3.87
CA TYR A 92 -16.09 -3.26 -5.25
C TYR A 92 -16.41 -4.67 -5.75
N ARG A 93 -17.08 -5.51 -4.94
CA ARG A 93 -17.52 -6.89 -5.26
C ARG A 93 -16.40 -7.79 -5.80
N VAL A 94 -15.18 -7.59 -5.32
CA VAL A 94 -13.99 -8.35 -5.72
C VAL A 94 -13.22 -8.83 -4.48
N ASP A 95 -12.54 -9.97 -4.62
CA ASP A 95 -11.56 -10.44 -3.65
C ASP A 95 -10.18 -9.87 -4.00
N CYS A 96 -9.46 -9.36 -3.00
CA CYS A 96 -8.13 -8.77 -3.18
C CYS A 96 -7.11 -9.23 -2.13
N GLY A 97 -7.48 -10.14 -1.23
CA GLY A 97 -6.59 -10.65 -0.20
C GLY A 97 -5.56 -11.62 -0.77
N ALA A 98 -4.32 -11.54 -0.28
CA ALA A 98 -3.34 -12.59 -0.53
C ALA A 98 -3.66 -13.81 0.35
N LYS A 99 -3.62 -15.00 -0.24
CA LYS A 99 -4.05 -16.27 0.38
C LYS A 99 -3.07 -17.37 0.03
N LEU A 100 -2.81 -18.30 0.94
CA LEU A 100 -1.98 -19.48 0.64
C LEU A 100 -2.75 -20.59 -0.07
N SER A 101 -4.06 -20.67 0.14
CA SER A 101 -4.90 -21.72 -0.43
C SER A 101 -6.37 -21.29 -0.50
N LYS A 102 -7.23 -22.17 -1.02
CA LYS A 102 -8.69 -21.97 -1.01
C LYS A 102 -9.31 -22.04 0.40
N SER A 103 -8.64 -22.70 1.36
CA SER A 103 -9.11 -22.77 2.75
C SER A 103 -8.74 -21.53 3.55
N ASP A 104 -7.69 -20.80 3.14
CA ASP A 104 -7.29 -19.51 3.70
C ASP A 104 -8.20 -18.38 3.20
N THR A 105 -9.44 -18.37 3.66
CA THR A 105 -10.48 -17.49 3.07
C THR A 105 -10.31 -16.02 3.41
N PHE A 106 -9.64 -15.68 4.51
CA PHE A 106 -9.38 -14.31 4.95
C PHE A 106 -7.92 -13.87 4.80
N GLY A 107 -7.01 -14.79 4.47
CA GLY A 107 -5.60 -14.50 4.27
C GLY A 107 -4.76 -14.58 5.55
N LEU A 108 -5.33 -15.00 6.69
CA LEU A 108 -4.58 -15.10 7.94
C LEU A 108 -3.34 -15.98 7.76
N ASP A 109 -3.48 -17.12 7.06
CA ASP A 109 -2.35 -18.03 6.90
C ASP A 109 -1.22 -17.40 6.10
N TYR A 110 -1.58 -16.69 5.03
CA TYR A 110 -0.63 -15.92 4.25
C TYR A 110 0.08 -14.87 5.11
N TRP A 111 -0.66 -14.11 5.91
CA TRP A 111 -0.09 -13.01 6.70
C TRP A 111 0.83 -13.51 7.83
N GLU A 112 0.46 -14.59 8.50
CA GLU A 112 1.34 -15.23 9.49
C GLU A 112 2.61 -15.78 8.83
N SER A 113 2.51 -16.41 7.65
CA SER A 113 3.69 -16.93 6.92
C SER A 113 4.67 -15.85 6.42
N LYS A 114 4.26 -14.58 6.46
CA LYS A 114 5.07 -13.42 6.05
C LYS A 114 5.63 -12.64 7.24
N ASP A 115 5.45 -13.14 8.46
CA ASP A 115 5.82 -12.44 9.70
C ASP A 115 5.20 -11.03 9.78
N TRP A 116 3.98 -10.89 9.23
CA TRP A 116 3.26 -9.61 9.21
C TRP A 116 2.33 -9.42 10.41
N ILE A 117 2.01 -10.50 11.11
CA ILE A 117 1.22 -10.53 12.33
C ILE A 117 2.17 -10.49 13.53
N VAL A 118 1.85 -9.65 14.52
CA VAL A 118 2.59 -9.55 15.79
C VAL A 118 1.62 -9.91 16.90
N ALA A 119 2.12 -10.58 17.96
CA ALA A 119 1.29 -11.12 19.03
C ALA A 119 0.33 -10.10 19.68
N GLN A 120 0.72 -8.82 19.74
CA GLN A 120 -0.15 -7.78 20.27
C GLN A 120 -1.42 -7.58 19.44
N ASP A 121 -1.38 -7.79 18.12
CA ASP A 121 -2.48 -7.58 17.17
C ASP A 121 -2.67 -8.87 16.33
N PRO A 122 -3.28 -9.93 16.90
CA PRO A 122 -3.40 -11.25 16.25
C PRO A 122 -4.18 -11.24 14.93
N TYR A 123 -5.04 -10.23 14.71
CA TYR A 123 -5.72 -10.01 13.43
C TYR A 123 -4.91 -9.12 12.47
N GLY A 124 -3.75 -8.60 12.87
CA GLY A 124 -2.85 -7.85 12.01
C GLY A 124 -3.23 -6.39 11.81
N TRP A 125 -2.97 -5.88 10.60
CA TRP A 125 -2.94 -4.45 10.30
C TRP A 125 -4.24 -3.70 10.68
N VAL A 126 -5.43 -4.25 10.42
CA VAL A 126 -6.68 -3.51 10.74
C VAL A 126 -6.90 -3.45 12.25
N GLN A 127 -6.56 -4.50 13.01
CA GLN A 127 -6.67 -4.46 14.46
C GLN A 127 -5.68 -3.45 15.04
N TRP A 128 -4.45 -3.43 14.50
CA TRP A 128 -3.48 -2.38 14.81
C TRP A 128 -4.08 -1.00 14.52
N TYR A 129 -4.66 -0.79 13.33
CA TYR A 129 -5.24 0.48 12.92
C TYR A 129 -6.39 0.92 13.83
N CYS A 130 -7.30 0.01 14.19
CA CYS A 130 -8.42 0.30 15.08
C CYS A 130 -7.93 0.78 16.46
N ARG A 131 -6.95 0.08 17.03
CA ARG A 131 -6.37 0.45 18.32
C ARG A 131 -5.55 1.74 18.23
N PHE A 132 -4.78 1.92 17.15
CA PHE A 132 -4.02 3.14 16.88
C PHE A 132 -4.95 4.36 16.77
N TYR A 133 -6.07 4.19 16.06
CA TYR A 133 -7.12 5.22 15.92
C TYR A 133 -7.74 5.60 17.28
N MET A 134 -7.91 4.63 18.18
CA MET A 134 -8.35 4.86 19.56
C MET A 134 -7.28 5.46 20.49
N GLY A 135 -6.06 5.66 19.98
CA GLY A 135 -4.97 6.29 20.72
C GLY A 135 -3.93 5.32 21.28
N ARG A 136 -4.00 4.00 21.02
CA ARG A 136 -2.89 3.09 21.39
C ARG A 136 -1.64 3.46 20.59
N ARG A 137 -0.50 3.54 21.28
CA ARG A 137 0.84 3.59 20.66
C ARG A 137 1.71 2.44 21.13
N SER A 138 2.47 1.87 20.20
CA SER A 138 3.31 0.68 20.37
C SER A 138 4.60 0.75 19.55
N GLU A 139 5.56 -0.12 19.85
CA GLU A 139 6.81 -0.25 19.07
C GLU A 139 6.56 -0.67 17.60
N ASP A 140 5.38 -1.22 17.29
CA ASP A 140 5.01 -1.65 15.95
C ASP A 140 4.52 -0.51 15.04
N ASP A 141 4.30 0.69 15.59
CA ASP A 141 3.63 1.79 14.89
C ASP A 141 4.42 2.23 13.66
N GLU A 142 5.75 2.41 13.79
CA GLU A 142 6.61 2.79 12.67
C GLU A 142 6.55 1.79 11.51
N ARG A 143 6.54 0.49 11.82
CA ARG A 143 6.45 -0.57 10.81
C ARG A 143 5.12 -0.52 10.09
N GLN A 144 4.01 -0.36 10.81
CA GLN A 144 2.67 -0.38 10.23
C GLN A 144 2.39 0.88 9.41
N ILE A 145 2.85 2.04 9.87
CA ILE A 145 2.80 3.31 9.14
C ILE A 145 3.63 3.23 7.86
N SER A 146 4.84 2.67 7.92
CA SER A 146 5.69 2.46 6.74
C SER A 146 5.03 1.53 5.72
N ARG A 147 4.40 0.42 6.16
CA ARG A 147 3.62 -0.46 5.27
C ARG A 147 2.46 0.27 4.61
N TRP A 148 1.71 1.06 5.38
CA TRP A 148 0.62 1.88 4.83
C TRP A 148 1.14 2.88 3.80
N ALA A 149 2.25 3.57 4.08
CA ALA A 149 2.86 4.52 3.15
C ALA A 149 3.28 3.84 1.83
N GLY A 150 3.83 2.62 1.91
CA GLY A 150 4.18 1.80 0.75
C GLY A 150 2.98 1.34 -0.09
N VAL A 151 1.78 1.27 0.50
CA VAL A 151 0.54 0.87 -0.19
C VAL A 151 -0.23 2.07 -0.72
N ALA A 152 -0.57 3.01 0.16
CA ALA A 152 -1.55 4.07 -0.04
C ALA A 152 -0.97 5.50 0.10
N GLY A 153 0.24 5.65 0.64
CA GLY A 153 0.90 6.96 0.75
C GLY A 153 1.13 7.62 -0.61
N VAL A 154 1.67 8.85 -0.61
CA VAL A 154 1.89 9.65 -1.83
C VAL A 154 2.65 8.88 -2.93
N ASN A 155 3.67 8.11 -2.52
CA ASN A 155 4.45 7.24 -3.41
C ASN A 155 4.04 5.76 -3.34
N GLY A 156 2.89 5.47 -2.71
CA GLY A 156 2.38 4.14 -2.49
C GLY A 156 2.10 3.41 -3.80
N ARG A 157 2.46 2.12 -3.82
CA ARG A 157 2.36 1.25 -5.00
C ARG A 157 0.96 1.22 -5.57
N PHE A 158 -0.04 0.98 -4.72
CA PHE A 158 -1.41 0.77 -5.16
C PHE A 158 -2.11 2.10 -5.48
N ARG A 159 -1.83 3.18 -4.73
CA ARG A 159 -2.29 4.54 -5.10
C ARG A 159 -1.76 4.92 -6.48
N SER A 160 -0.44 4.80 -6.70
CA SER A 160 0.20 5.10 -7.98
C SER A 160 -0.33 4.23 -9.13
N GLN A 161 -0.59 2.95 -8.87
CA GLN A 161 -1.17 2.03 -9.85
C GLN A 161 -2.58 2.45 -10.24
N LEU A 162 -3.43 2.82 -9.28
CA LEU A 162 -4.81 3.23 -9.55
C LEU A 162 -4.85 4.51 -10.40
N VAL A 163 -4.07 5.53 -10.03
CA VAL A 163 -3.94 6.77 -10.82
C VAL A 163 -3.56 6.46 -12.26
N GLY A 164 -2.55 5.61 -12.47
CA GLY A 164 -2.11 5.23 -13.81
C GLY A 164 -3.20 4.52 -14.63
N LYS A 165 -3.99 3.64 -13.99
CA LYS A 165 -5.10 2.95 -14.66
C LYS A 165 -6.26 3.88 -15.01
N ILE A 166 -6.60 4.83 -14.16
CA ILE A 166 -7.61 5.85 -14.44
C ILE A 166 -7.17 6.74 -15.61
N MET A 167 -5.91 7.19 -15.62
CA MET A 167 -5.35 7.96 -16.74
C MET A 167 -5.41 7.19 -18.07
N ALA A 168 -5.02 5.90 -18.05
CA ALA A 168 -5.05 5.06 -19.24
C ALA A 168 -6.48 4.83 -19.77
N ALA A 169 -7.45 4.69 -18.86
CA ALA A 169 -8.87 4.56 -19.21
C ALA A 169 -9.54 5.88 -19.62
N ARG A 170 -8.87 7.03 -19.42
CA ARG A 170 -9.44 8.38 -19.59
C ARG A 170 -10.74 8.58 -18.80
N ALA A 171 -10.81 7.97 -17.62
CA ALA A 171 -11.98 8.01 -16.73
C ALA A 171 -11.85 9.12 -15.67
N SER A 172 -12.95 9.39 -14.96
CA SER A 172 -12.92 10.21 -13.74
C SER A 172 -12.23 9.47 -12.59
N PHE A 173 -11.71 10.21 -11.60
CA PHE A 173 -10.96 9.63 -10.48
C PHE A 173 -11.81 8.66 -9.64
N ASP A 174 -13.12 8.91 -9.60
CA ASP A 174 -14.13 8.20 -8.85
C ASP A 174 -14.84 7.08 -9.63
N ASP A 175 -14.46 6.83 -10.90
CA ASP A 175 -15.01 5.72 -11.68
C ASP A 175 -14.61 4.37 -11.07
N GLU A 176 -15.53 3.79 -10.28
CA GLU A 176 -15.32 2.55 -9.54
C GLU A 176 -15.16 1.32 -10.45
N THR A 177 -15.55 1.42 -11.73
CA THR A 177 -15.34 0.34 -12.71
C THR A 177 -13.87 0.20 -13.09
N VAL A 178 -13.07 1.26 -12.93
CA VAL A 178 -11.64 1.22 -13.18
C VAL A 178 -10.91 0.56 -12.01
N SER A 179 -10.39 -0.63 -12.28
CA SER A 179 -9.51 -1.39 -11.38
C SER A 179 -10.10 -1.66 -9.98
N PRO A 180 -11.31 -2.28 -9.89
CA PRO A 180 -12.00 -2.52 -8.63
C PRO A 180 -11.14 -3.26 -7.59
N VAL A 181 -10.27 -4.18 -8.03
CA VAL A 181 -9.36 -4.90 -7.13
C VAL A 181 -8.39 -3.96 -6.42
N VAL A 182 -7.80 -2.99 -7.13
CA VAL A 182 -6.86 -2.03 -6.52
C VAL A 182 -7.61 -1.07 -5.59
N ARG A 183 -8.83 -0.67 -5.96
CA ARG A 183 -9.69 0.14 -5.07
C ARG A 183 -10.03 -0.62 -3.79
N GLN A 184 -10.33 -1.92 -3.88
CA GLN A 184 -10.56 -2.76 -2.71
C GLN A 184 -9.30 -2.93 -1.84
N VAL A 185 -8.12 -3.12 -2.44
CA VAL A 185 -6.85 -3.14 -1.70
C VAL A 185 -6.67 -1.84 -0.94
N LEU A 186 -6.82 -0.70 -1.60
CA LEU A 186 -6.68 0.60 -0.97
C LEU A 186 -7.68 0.80 0.17
N GLN A 187 -8.95 0.42 -0.05
CA GLN A 187 -9.97 0.48 0.99
C GLN A 187 -9.56 -0.38 2.19
N HIS A 188 -9.07 -1.60 1.99
CA HIS A 188 -8.53 -2.46 3.04
C HIS A 188 -7.34 -1.85 3.81
N TRP A 189 -6.71 -0.79 3.29
CA TRP A 189 -5.65 -0.02 3.96
C TRP A 189 -6.15 1.35 4.44
N ALA A 190 -7.45 1.47 4.74
CA ALA A 190 -8.12 2.69 5.21
C ALA A 190 -7.92 3.90 4.28
N TYR A 191 -7.83 3.66 2.98
CA TYR A 191 -7.60 4.69 1.99
C TYR A 191 -8.57 4.59 0.81
N GLN A 192 -9.11 5.73 0.40
CA GLN A 192 -9.87 5.91 -0.83
C GLN A 192 -9.26 7.05 -1.64
N LEU A 193 -9.03 6.85 -2.94
CA LEU A 193 -8.47 7.90 -3.79
C LEU A 193 -9.39 9.11 -3.84
N THR A 194 -8.87 10.30 -3.55
CA THR A 194 -9.58 11.57 -3.71
C THR A 194 -9.24 12.25 -5.03
N GLU A 195 -9.98 13.31 -5.37
CA GLU A 195 -9.67 14.13 -6.55
C GLU A 195 -8.30 14.80 -6.40
N GLU A 196 -8.00 15.35 -5.23
CA GLU A 196 -6.72 16.01 -4.94
C GLU A 196 -5.55 15.03 -5.10
N ASP A 197 -5.70 13.82 -4.57
CA ASP A 197 -4.70 12.76 -4.69
C ASP A 197 -4.47 12.33 -6.14
N PHE A 198 -5.54 12.29 -6.94
CA PHE A 198 -5.48 11.97 -8.36
C PHE A 198 -4.80 13.06 -9.17
N VAL A 199 -5.13 14.33 -8.92
CA VAL A 199 -4.51 15.50 -9.57
C VAL A 199 -3.00 15.52 -9.30
N GLU A 200 -2.61 15.38 -8.03
CA GLU A 200 -1.21 15.31 -7.62
C GLU A 200 -0.48 14.13 -8.28
N GLY A 201 -1.07 12.92 -8.18
CA GLY A 201 -0.48 11.72 -8.75
C GLY A 201 -0.35 11.79 -10.28
N ARG A 202 -1.35 12.36 -10.95
CA ARG A 202 -1.33 12.59 -12.41
C ARG A 202 -0.21 13.54 -12.81
N ALA A 203 -0.07 14.67 -12.11
CA ALA A 203 1.00 15.63 -12.37
C ALA A 203 2.39 15.00 -12.20
N ALA A 204 2.61 14.24 -11.11
CA ALA A 204 3.85 13.53 -10.86
C ALA A 204 4.18 12.49 -11.95
N ARG A 205 3.16 11.82 -12.52
CA ARG A 205 3.36 10.88 -13.64
C ARG A 205 3.67 11.57 -14.95
N ILE A 206 3.02 12.68 -15.26
CA ILE A 206 3.30 13.47 -16.47
C ILE A 206 4.73 14.04 -16.43
N GLY A 207 5.16 14.59 -15.28
CA GLY A 207 6.51 15.10 -15.11
C GLY A 207 7.62 14.04 -15.29
N LYS A 208 7.33 12.77 -15.01
CA LYS A 208 8.23 11.64 -15.30
C LYS A 208 8.25 11.24 -16.78
N LEU A 209 7.20 11.55 -17.53
CA LEU A 209 7.06 11.20 -18.95
C LEU A 209 7.62 12.29 -19.87
N THR A 210 7.70 13.55 -19.42
CA THR A 210 8.38 14.62 -20.12
C THR A 210 9.89 14.45 -19.98
N PRO A 211 10.66 14.22 -21.07
CA PRO A 211 12.11 14.25 -21.01
C PRO A 211 12.57 15.61 -20.48
N ALA A 212 13.59 15.64 -19.62
CA ALA A 212 14.27 16.88 -19.29
C ALA A 212 14.80 17.49 -20.60
N VAL A 213 14.27 18.66 -20.98
CA VAL A 213 14.85 19.43 -22.07
C VAL A 213 16.21 19.93 -21.56
N GLU A 214 17.29 19.26 -21.95
CA GLU A 214 18.63 19.78 -21.71
C GLU A 214 18.76 21.13 -22.43
N PRO A 215 19.24 22.20 -21.76
CA PRO A 215 19.55 23.44 -22.46
C PRO A 215 20.69 23.17 -23.45
N ALA A 216 20.45 23.49 -24.72
CA ALA A 216 21.41 23.30 -25.80
C ALA A 216 22.77 23.93 -25.44
N ALA A 217 23.81 23.10 -25.38
CA ALA A 217 25.18 23.52 -25.14
C ALA A 217 25.62 24.55 -26.19
N THR A 218 26.02 25.73 -25.71
CA THR A 218 26.52 26.83 -26.53
C THR A 218 27.83 26.44 -27.23
N ALA A 219 28.00 26.96 -28.44
CA ALA A 219 29.00 26.60 -29.44
C ALA A 219 30.44 26.37 -28.93
N LYS A 220 31.06 25.29 -29.43
CA LYS A 220 32.48 24.95 -29.29
C LYS A 220 33.36 26.04 -29.92
N THR A 221 34.26 26.62 -29.11
CA THR A 221 35.40 27.41 -29.62
C THR A 221 36.40 26.49 -30.31
N VAL A 222 36.68 26.74 -31.59
CA VAL A 222 37.70 26.06 -32.39
C VAL A 222 39.08 26.51 -31.90
N LYS A 223 39.88 25.59 -31.35
CA LYS A 223 41.33 25.79 -31.16
C LYS A 223 42.09 25.01 -32.22
N LYS A 224 42.67 25.74 -33.18
CA LYS A 224 43.65 25.26 -34.17
C LYS A 224 44.83 24.58 -33.45
N ARG A 225 45.14 23.32 -33.78
CA ARG A 225 46.44 22.70 -33.51
C ARG A 225 47.26 22.72 -34.80
N ALA A 226 48.47 23.26 -34.72
CA ALA A 226 49.50 23.10 -35.73
C ALA A 226 50.40 21.91 -35.38
N SER A 227 50.81 21.24 -36.45
CA SER A 227 51.69 20.09 -36.64
C SER A 227 52.99 20.04 -35.81
N SER A 228 53.38 18.83 -35.40
CA SER A 228 54.52 18.09 -35.99
C SER A 228 54.75 16.81 -35.17
N ASP A 229 54.68 15.62 -35.79
CA ASP A 229 55.77 14.65 -35.65
C ASP A 229 55.69 13.50 -36.67
N SER A 230 56.88 12.99 -36.94
CA SER A 230 57.35 12.14 -38.03
C SER A 230 57.34 10.65 -37.66
N SER A 231 57.12 9.80 -38.68
CA SER A 231 57.67 8.44 -38.90
C SER A 231 57.91 7.51 -37.70
N ASN A 232 57.29 6.33 -37.67
CA ASN A 232 57.84 5.08 -38.25
C ASN A 232 56.94 3.85 -37.89
N SER A 233 56.89 2.87 -38.80
CA SER A 233 56.29 1.53 -38.69
C SER A 233 57.32 0.53 -39.30
N PRO A 234 57.22 -0.82 -39.21
CA PRO A 234 56.27 -1.66 -38.46
C PRO A 234 56.91 -2.89 -37.73
N ASP A 235 56.04 -3.67 -37.10
CA ASP A 235 56.06 -5.13 -36.86
C ASP A 235 57.18 -5.83 -36.06
N LEU A 236 56.76 -6.63 -35.07
CA LEU A 236 56.94 -8.09 -35.06
C LEU A 236 56.29 -8.74 -33.82
N VAL A 237 55.39 -9.71 -34.07
CA VAL A 237 54.84 -10.70 -33.13
C VAL A 237 55.81 -11.90 -33.09
N PRO A 238 55.96 -12.63 -31.96
CA PRO A 238 55.35 -13.96 -31.94
C PRO A 238 54.80 -14.47 -30.58
N LYS A 239 53.69 -15.19 -30.73
CA LYS A 239 53.03 -16.23 -29.91
C LYS A 239 53.90 -16.98 -28.87
N ARG A 240 53.27 -17.38 -27.75
CA ARG A 240 53.25 -18.77 -27.22
C ARG A 240 52.20 -18.99 -26.10
N LYS A 241 51.33 -20.00 -26.28
CA LYS A 241 50.68 -20.82 -25.22
C LYS A 241 51.40 -22.18 -25.20
N PRO A 242 51.42 -22.93 -24.07
CA PRO A 242 50.56 -24.12 -23.91
C PRO A 242 49.97 -24.27 -22.47
N LYS A 243 48.73 -24.80 -22.29
CA LYS A 243 48.36 -26.20 -21.92
C LYS A 243 49.14 -26.76 -20.70
N LYS A 244 48.55 -27.25 -19.60
CA LYS A 244 47.61 -28.38 -19.37
C LYS A 244 47.06 -28.24 -17.91
N ALA A 245 45.80 -28.49 -17.57
CA ALA A 245 45.02 -29.73 -17.53
C ALA A 245 45.30 -30.64 -16.31
N LYS A 246 44.23 -30.81 -15.52
CA LYS A 246 43.76 -31.99 -14.77
C LYS A 246 44.63 -32.56 -13.64
N GLU A 247 44.04 -32.64 -12.44
CA GLU A 247 43.15 -33.74 -12.05
C GLU A 247 41.83 -33.18 -11.50
#